data_AF-A0A7D7QU03-F1
#
_entry.id   AF-A0A7D7QU03-F1
#
_cell.length_a   1.000
_cell.length_b   1.000
_cell.length_c   1.000
_cell.angle_alpha   90.00
_cell.angle_beta   90.00
_cell.angle_gamma   90.00
#
_symmetry.space_group_name_H-M   'P 1'
#
loop_
_entity.id
_entity.type
_entity.pdbx_description
1 polymer ?
#
loop_
_entity_poly.entity_id
_entity_poly.type
_entity_poly.pdbx_seq_one_letter_code
_entity_poly.pdbx_strand_id
1 'polypeptide(L)'
;MDTRFPDKSCWLLLSLFLFLIPSCKKQTINLNDQRRVKVARLLSDAQRHQDTLMNPKAADSLSDEIIKISMFSDDPQLIAVATTAALKYRLPANMNSAQAKECFVQAVINAEKLKSSEAVDEAYFAYCEYLIRENQPQDALNYLNMISENSPDQSKQEAGEIRKLIIHSKINQIQNRPADQLENLIDADYLAADLENDSIKYETLSYLSDFYLLNKKHEKALEYLAELKKSVESAVPVDSVRWYYTESARLVILNRYIDHKVIPEMLKKIDDFGRRKNIPRLRFQAQSALRTYFIDHNQFQKMDDWYKKHPQELKYLKKQNLSYYHRVRAYIAENRKQVDSARHYFELSAAANDDGNPYFYYIYYLRKGEFEKRQGQDDAALTNFEEAFQYSLQSNNYYDQIKVGEKIAALFRERGDAGKELEYANLTNTAKNSLIKFLSDENVQSAELNNILAQKELERQKIQEKKDRQHNLQYLIITCFIILIIMSLVVISFYRVPVWWIKSMGYVSFIMFFEFIVLLIDGWLHHLTHGSPVLILLGKVVIISGLFPLHHWIEKTVVNMLLKKKDLTWFWHQFLRIIHIKKGTTGTAVPFDK
;
A
#
# COMPACT_ATOMS: atom_id res chain seq x y z
N MET A 1 58.84 3.11 -63.81
CA MET A 1 58.82 4.55 -64.13
C MET A 1 57.41 5.04 -63.89
N ASP A 2 57.30 5.89 -62.87
CA ASP A 2 56.32 6.95 -62.68
C ASP A 2 54.80 6.73 -62.72
N THR A 3 54.22 7.16 -61.59
CA THR A 3 52.91 7.79 -61.41
C THR A 3 51.66 6.91 -61.50
N ARG A 4 51.28 6.34 -60.36
CA ARG A 4 49.86 6.11 -60.03
C ARG A 4 49.50 6.85 -58.75
N PHE A 5 48.55 7.77 -58.90
CA PHE A 5 47.82 8.44 -57.83
C PHE A 5 47.31 7.44 -56.77
N PRO A 6 47.38 7.78 -55.46
CA PRO A 6 46.44 7.26 -54.49
C PRO A 6 45.36 8.32 -54.21
N ASP A 7 44.15 7.96 -54.63
CA ASP A 7 42.87 8.11 -53.94
C ASP A 7 42.60 9.34 -53.06
N LYS A 8 41.71 10.21 -53.55
CA LYS A 8 41.08 11.34 -52.84
C LYS A 8 40.08 10.91 -51.74
N SER A 9 40.00 9.62 -51.44
CA SER A 9 39.14 9.06 -50.40
C SER A 9 39.80 9.03 -49.00
N CYS A 10 41.12 9.24 -48.91
CA CYS A 10 41.83 9.25 -47.61
C CYS A 10 41.89 10.64 -46.94
N TRP A 11 41.77 11.73 -47.71
CA TRP A 11 41.77 13.10 -47.17
C TRP A 11 40.39 13.57 -46.67
N LEU A 12 39.29 12.95 -47.12
CA LEU A 12 37.94 13.21 -46.62
C LEU A 12 37.65 12.51 -45.28
N LEU A 13 38.34 11.40 -45.01
CA LEU A 13 38.22 10.68 -43.73
C LEU A 13 39.07 11.32 -42.62
N LEU A 14 40.18 12.01 -42.95
CA LEU A 14 40.96 12.77 -41.98
C LEU A 14 40.34 14.15 -41.65
N SER A 15 39.61 14.76 -42.58
CA SER A 15 38.89 16.03 -42.33
C SER A 15 37.56 15.84 -41.57
N LEU A 16 36.92 14.67 -41.68
CA LEU A 16 35.72 14.35 -40.87
C LEU A 16 36.05 13.95 -39.43
N PHE A 17 37.25 13.44 -39.16
CA PHE A 17 37.69 13.14 -37.78
C PHE A 17 38.23 14.37 -37.03
N LEU A 18 38.60 15.45 -37.72
CA LEU A 18 39.02 16.72 -37.10
C LEU A 18 37.85 17.71 -36.87
N PHE A 19 36.65 17.44 -37.39
CA PHE A 19 35.42 18.19 -37.10
C PHE A 19 34.53 17.56 -35.99
N LEU A 20 34.92 16.39 -35.48
CA LEU A 20 34.27 15.69 -34.35
C LEU A 20 35.17 15.66 -33.10
N ILE A 21 36.07 16.62 -32.95
CA ILE A 21 36.55 17.00 -31.64
C ILE A 21 35.50 17.96 -31.10
N PRO A 22 34.70 17.61 -30.07
CA PRO A 22 33.95 18.62 -29.36
C PRO A 22 35.01 19.60 -28.88
N SER A 23 34.94 20.85 -29.35
CA SER A 23 35.68 21.94 -28.71
C SER A 23 35.39 21.78 -27.22
N CYS A 24 36.41 21.35 -26.49
CA CYS A 24 36.34 21.12 -25.06
C CYS A 24 36.30 22.50 -24.40
N LYS A 25 35.24 23.26 -24.66
CA LYS A 25 34.68 24.15 -23.65
C LYS A 25 34.38 23.23 -22.50
N LYS A 26 35.23 23.28 -21.47
CA LYS A 26 34.82 22.92 -20.11
C LYS A 26 33.49 23.62 -19.90
N GLN A 27 32.41 22.87 -20.06
CA GLN A 27 31.09 23.31 -19.67
C GLN A 27 31.22 23.38 -18.16
N THR A 28 31.50 24.58 -17.65
CA THR A 28 31.41 24.87 -16.23
C THR A 28 30.00 24.49 -15.83
N ILE A 29 29.83 23.28 -15.29
CA ILE A 29 28.56 22.82 -14.74
C ILE A 29 28.16 23.91 -13.75
N ASN A 30 27.01 24.53 -13.98
CA ASN A 30 26.52 25.60 -13.13
C ASN A 30 26.52 25.10 -11.68
N LEU A 31 27.08 25.89 -10.76
CA LEU A 31 27.16 25.53 -9.34
C LEU A 31 25.77 25.14 -8.79
N ASN A 32 24.71 25.77 -9.30
CA ASN A 32 23.33 25.43 -8.94
C ASN A 32 22.89 24.07 -9.48
N ASP A 33 23.31 23.67 -10.69
CA ASP A 33 23.00 22.33 -11.23
C ASP A 33 23.68 21.23 -10.41
N GLN A 34 24.92 21.45 -9.96
CA GLN A 34 25.61 20.53 -9.05
C GLN A 34 24.89 20.42 -7.70
N ARG A 35 24.43 21.56 -7.16
CA ARG A 35 23.64 21.59 -5.92
C ARG A 35 22.31 20.86 -6.08
N ARG A 36 21.60 21.04 -7.20
CA ARG A 36 20.34 20.33 -7.51
C ARG A 36 20.51 18.82 -7.54
N VAL A 37 21.53 18.31 -8.22
CA VAL A 37 21.82 16.86 -8.25
C VAL A 37 22.15 16.34 -6.85
N LYS A 38 22.95 17.08 -6.08
CA LYS A 38 23.29 16.69 -4.70
C LYS A 38 22.04 16.67 -3.80
N VAL A 39 21.21 17.72 -3.85
CA VAL A 39 19.98 17.83 -3.06
C VAL A 39 18.98 16.75 -3.46
N ALA A 40 18.80 16.47 -4.75
CA ALA A 40 17.90 15.41 -5.21
C ALA A 40 18.33 14.03 -4.66
N ARG A 41 19.64 13.75 -4.64
CA ARG A 41 20.18 12.52 -4.04
C ARG A 41 19.91 12.46 -2.54
N LEU A 42 20.21 13.54 -1.81
CA LEU A 42 19.96 13.61 -0.37
C LEU A 42 18.48 13.46 -0.03
N LEU A 43 17.59 14.03 -0.86
CA LEU A 43 16.15 13.93 -0.68
C LEU A 43 15.65 12.50 -0.91
N SER A 44 16.15 11.82 -1.95
CA SER A 44 15.86 10.40 -2.18
C SER A 44 16.35 9.54 -1.01
N ASP A 45 17.53 9.82 -0.48
CA ASP A 45 18.06 9.13 0.70
C ASP A 45 17.21 9.44 1.97
N ALA A 46 16.79 10.70 2.16
CA ALA A 46 15.94 11.10 3.28
C ALA A 46 14.57 10.41 3.21
N GLN A 47 13.95 10.39 2.02
CA GLN A 47 12.71 9.69 1.76
C GLN A 47 12.85 8.19 2.05
N ARG A 48 13.91 7.56 1.54
CA ARG A 48 14.19 6.14 1.83
C ARG A 48 14.36 5.89 3.33
N HIS A 49 15.03 6.80 4.03
CA HIS A 49 15.19 6.70 5.47
C HIS A 49 13.86 6.84 6.21
N GLN A 50 12.97 7.73 5.78
CA GLN A 50 11.65 7.95 6.37
C GLN A 50 10.67 6.82 6.05
N ASP A 51 10.48 6.53 4.76
CA ASP A 51 9.37 5.72 4.26
C ASP A 51 9.73 4.23 4.26
N THR A 52 10.96 3.89 3.82
CA THR A 52 11.38 2.49 3.68
C THR A 52 12.06 1.97 4.95
N LEU A 53 13.00 2.73 5.50
CA LEU A 53 13.79 2.28 6.65
C LEU A 53 13.16 2.69 7.98
N MET A 54 12.17 3.60 7.96
CA MET A 54 11.49 4.15 9.13
C MET A 54 12.46 4.62 10.22
N ASN A 55 13.50 5.34 9.80
CA ASN A 55 14.54 5.98 10.60
C ASN A 55 14.45 7.51 10.48
N PRO A 56 13.52 8.14 11.21
CA PRO A 56 13.25 9.58 11.08
C PRO A 56 14.42 10.44 11.56
N LYS A 57 15.29 9.93 12.45
CA LYS A 57 16.50 10.65 12.89
C LYS A 57 17.51 10.82 11.77
N ALA A 58 17.66 9.80 10.92
CA ALA A 58 18.52 9.89 9.75
C ALA A 58 17.91 10.81 8.68
N ALA A 59 16.58 10.73 8.47
CA ALA A 59 15.88 11.62 7.56
C ALA A 59 15.99 13.10 7.98
N ASP A 60 15.85 13.39 9.27
CA ASP A 60 16.05 14.71 9.88
C ASP A 60 17.47 15.25 9.65
N SER A 61 18.49 14.41 9.90
CA SER A 61 19.90 14.77 9.67
C SER A 61 20.20 15.08 8.19
N LEU A 62 19.59 14.32 7.27
CA LEU A 62 19.71 14.57 5.83
C LEU A 62 18.95 15.83 5.40
N SER A 63 17.80 16.10 6.00
CA SER A 63 17.04 17.34 5.82
C SER A 63 17.87 18.57 6.22
N ASP A 64 18.58 18.50 7.35
CA ASP A 64 19.51 19.54 7.77
C ASP A 64 20.65 19.79 6.75
N GLU A 65 21.17 18.73 6.12
CA GLU A 65 22.17 18.87 5.06
C GLU A 65 21.58 19.51 3.79
N ILE A 66 20.36 19.11 3.39
CA ILE A 66 19.63 19.71 2.28
C ILE A 66 19.44 21.21 2.50
N ILE A 67 18.94 21.59 3.68
CA ILE A 67 18.72 22.99 4.06
C ILE A 67 20.02 23.78 3.97
N LYS A 68 21.12 23.25 4.52
CA LYS A 68 22.43 23.91 4.45
C LYS A 68 22.86 24.15 3.01
N ILE A 69 22.72 23.17 2.12
CA ILE A 69 23.13 23.32 0.71
C ILE A 69 22.25 24.34 -0.02
N SER A 70 20.94 24.31 0.22
CA SER A 70 19.97 25.15 -0.48
C SER A 70 19.94 26.59 0.01
N MET A 71 20.16 26.86 1.30
CA MET A 71 20.15 28.22 1.86
C MET A 71 21.33 29.08 1.38
N PHE A 72 22.40 28.48 0.85
CA PHE A 72 23.50 29.21 0.18
C PHE A 72 23.24 29.43 -1.32
N SER A 73 22.03 29.15 -1.81
CA SER A 73 21.63 29.35 -3.21
C SER A 73 20.47 30.34 -3.30
N ASP A 74 20.52 31.25 -4.27
CA ASP A 74 19.39 32.12 -4.63
C ASP A 74 18.40 31.43 -5.60
N ASP A 75 18.44 30.09 -5.67
CA ASP A 75 17.66 29.29 -6.61
C ASP A 75 16.29 28.93 -6.00
N PRO A 76 15.17 29.45 -6.52
CA PRO A 76 13.84 29.18 -5.97
C PRO A 76 13.51 27.68 -5.89
N GLN A 77 14.02 26.87 -6.82
CA GLN A 77 13.79 25.43 -6.80
C GLN A 77 14.47 24.75 -5.60
N LEU A 78 15.72 25.11 -5.35
CA LEU A 78 16.48 24.55 -4.22
C LEU A 78 15.89 24.97 -2.88
N ILE A 79 15.46 26.23 -2.77
CA ILE A 79 14.83 26.76 -1.56
C ILE A 79 13.49 26.05 -1.30
N ALA A 80 12.61 25.98 -2.30
CA ALA A 80 11.31 25.32 -2.17
C ALA A 80 11.45 23.84 -1.77
N VAL A 81 12.37 23.12 -2.42
CA VAL A 81 12.63 21.70 -2.09
C VAL A 81 13.15 21.56 -0.66
N ALA A 82 14.06 22.43 -0.22
CA ALA A 82 14.63 22.34 1.12
C ALA A 82 13.63 22.66 2.23
N THR A 83 12.79 23.68 2.05
CA THR A 83 11.78 24.05 3.06
C THR A 83 10.65 23.02 3.11
N THR A 84 10.27 22.42 1.98
CA THR A 84 9.35 21.27 1.95
C THR A 84 9.97 20.03 2.61
N ALA A 85 11.25 19.75 2.38
CA ALA A 85 11.97 18.66 3.06
C ALA A 85 12.08 18.90 4.58
N ALA A 86 12.22 20.17 5.00
CA ALA A 86 12.20 20.54 6.42
C ALA A 86 10.86 20.15 7.06
N LEU A 87 9.74 20.51 6.41
CA LEU A 87 8.39 20.17 6.87
C LEU A 87 8.14 18.66 6.94
N LYS A 88 8.64 17.90 5.97
CA LYS A 88 8.42 16.44 5.91
C LYS A 88 9.25 15.67 6.91
N TYR A 89 10.54 15.97 7.02
CA TYR A 89 11.51 15.07 7.64
C TYR A 89 12.04 15.55 8.99
N ARG A 90 11.89 16.84 9.34
CA ARG A 90 12.38 17.31 10.63
C ARG A 90 11.54 16.77 11.79
N LEU A 91 12.23 16.40 12.85
CA LEU A 91 11.60 15.95 14.08
C LEU A 91 10.95 17.14 14.82
N PRO A 92 9.80 16.94 15.50
CA PRO A 92 9.15 17.99 16.31
C PRO A 92 10.08 18.67 17.33
N ALA A 93 11.00 17.90 17.92
CA ALA A 93 11.98 18.43 18.87
C ALA A 93 12.96 19.44 18.26
N ASN A 94 13.14 19.41 16.93
CA ASN A 94 14.12 20.21 16.19
C ASN A 94 13.45 21.32 15.35
N MET A 95 12.13 21.43 15.39
CA MET A 95 11.38 22.44 14.62
C MET A 95 10.10 22.84 15.37
N ASN A 96 10.05 24.11 15.79
CA ASN A 96 8.85 24.65 16.43
C ASN A 96 7.79 25.10 15.40
N SER A 97 6.56 25.34 15.86
CA SER A 97 5.43 25.74 15.01
C SER A 97 5.68 27.02 14.19
N ALA A 98 6.39 28.00 14.76
CA ALA A 98 6.73 29.24 14.05
C ALA A 98 7.72 28.98 12.89
N GLN A 99 8.76 28.19 13.13
CA GLN A 99 9.74 27.77 12.11
C GLN A 99 9.09 26.92 11.03
N ALA A 100 8.18 26.02 11.40
CA ALA A 100 7.43 25.21 10.43
C ALA A 100 6.56 26.11 9.53
N LYS A 101 5.83 27.07 10.12
CA LYS A 101 5.03 28.02 9.35
C LYS A 101 5.89 28.90 8.43
N GLU A 102 7.06 29.34 8.89
CA GLU A 102 8.02 30.07 8.04
C GLU A 102 8.53 29.21 6.88
N CYS A 103 8.89 27.94 7.14
CA CYS A 103 9.28 27.00 6.09
C CYS A 103 8.15 26.80 5.07
N PHE A 104 6.91 26.66 5.51
CA PHE A 104 5.75 26.57 4.64
C PHE A 104 5.59 27.80 3.75
N VAL A 105 5.63 29.00 4.32
CA VAL A 105 5.53 30.26 3.55
C VAL A 105 6.66 30.36 2.54
N GLN A 106 7.90 30.04 2.91
CA GLN A 106 9.03 30.03 2.00
C GLN A 106 8.90 28.97 0.90
N ALA A 107 8.36 27.80 1.21
CA ALA A 107 8.10 26.75 0.22
C ALA A 107 7.11 27.24 -0.85
N VAL A 108 5.97 27.81 -0.42
CA VAL A 108 4.93 28.31 -1.32
C VAL A 108 5.43 29.47 -2.18
N ILE A 109 6.04 30.50 -1.58
CA ILE A 109 6.56 31.68 -2.32
C ILE A 109 7.54 31.25 -3.40
N ASN A 110 8.46 30.32 -3.09
CA ASN A 110 9.45 29.90 -4.06
C ASN A 110 8.88 28.90 -5.10
N ALA A 111 7.88 28.09 -4.73
CA ALA A 111 7.14 27.26 -5.68
C ALA A 111 6.31 28.10 -6.68
N GLU A 112 5.68 29.19 -6.23
CA GLU A 112 4.96 30.13 -7.08
C GLU A 112 5.88 30.84 -8.08
N LYS A 113 7.10 31.21 -7.67
CA LYS A 113 8.12 31.75 -8.59
C LYS A 113 8.47 30.79 -9.73
N LEU A 114 8.38 29.48 -9.48
CA LEU A 114 8.59 28.43 -10.49
C LEU A 114 7.38 28.23 -11.39
N LYS A 115 6.22 28.84 -11.07
CA LYS A 115 4.93 28.63 -11.74
C LYS A 115 4.53 27.15 -11.77
N SER A 116 4.87 26.41 -10.72
CA SER A 116 4.65 24.96 -10.62
C SER A 116 3.56 24.68 -9.58
N SER A 117 2.33 24.43 -10.02
CA SER A 117 1.22 24.03 -9.14
C SER A 117 1.56 22.80 -8.31
N GLU A 118 2.24 21.82 -8.91
CA GLU A 118 2.72 20.60 -8.22
C GLU A 118 3.61 20.92 -7.01
N ALA A 119 4.48 21.93 -7.11
CA ALA A 119 5.40 22.28 -6.04
C ALA A 119 4.69 23.04 -4.91
N VAL A 120 3.63 23.78 -5.26
CA VAL A 120 2.75 24.43 -4.29
C VAL A 120 1.97 23.34 -3.53
N ASP A 121 1.28 22.44 -4.24
CA ASP A 121 0.50 21.37 -3.62
C ASP A 121 1.37 20.49 -2.70
N GLU A 122 2.61 20.17 -3.11
CA GLU A 122 3.56 19.41 -2.28
C GLU A 122 3.97 20.14 -0.99
N ALA A 123 4.08 21.48 -1.02
CA ALA A 123 4.32 22.28 0.19
C ALA A 123 3.12 22.25 1.15
N TYR A 124 1.90 22.31 0.61
CA TYR A 124 0.67 22.18 1.40
C TYR A 124 0.54 20.78 2.03
N PHE A 125 0.75 19.71 1.26
CA PHE A 125 0.73 18.35 1.79
C PHE A 125 1.75 18.17 2.92
N ALA A 126 2.99 18.65 2.74
CA ALA A 126 4.02 18.59 3.76
C ALA A 126 3.64 19.33 5.05
N TYR A 127 2.97 20.48 4.93
CA TYR A 127 2.50 21.25 6.08
C TYR A 127 1.30 20.60 6.78
N CYS A 128 0.35 20.02 6.03
CA CYS A 128 -0.73 19.22 6.61
C CYS A 128 -0.19 18.04 7.43
N GLU A 129 0.78 17.29 6.90
CA GLU A 129 1.44 16.20 7.63
C GLU A 129 2.17 16.69 8.89
N TYR A 130 2.77 17.87 8.86
CA TYR A 130 3.34 18.50 10.05
C TYR A 130 2.26 18.80 11.11
N LEU A 131 1.17 19.45 10.72
CA LEU A 131 0.05 19.80 11.62
C LEU A 131 -0.61 18.56 12.23
N ILE A 132 -0.73 17.47 11.46
CA ILE A 132 -1.21 16.17 11.95
C ILE A 132 -0.30 15.64 13.06
N ARG A 133 1.03 15.71 12.90
CA ARG A 133 1.99 15.28 13.93
C ARG A 133 1.93 16.15 15.19
N GLU A 134 1.63 17.44 15.05
CA GLU A 134 1.40 18.37 16.17
C GLU A 134 -0.01 18.27 16.77
N ASN A 135 -0.82 17.30 16.33
CA ASN A 135 -2.19 17.09 16.81
C ASN A 135 -3.11 18.32 16.58
N GLN A 136 -2.96 18.99 15.43
CA GLN A 136 -3.77 20.14 14.98
C GLN A 136 -4.63 19.78 13.76
N PRO A 137 -5.62 18.86 13.90
CA PRO A 137 -6.37 18.32 12.77
C PRO A 137 -7.23 19.35 12.04
N GLN A 138 -7.76 20.36 12.74
CA GLN A 138 -8.62 21.38 12.13
C GLN A 138 -7.83 22.33 11.23
N ASP A 139 -6.64 22.74 11.67
CA ASP A 139 -5.75 23.54 10.85
C ASP A 139 -5.29 22.74 9.62
N ALA A 140 -4.91 21.47 9.83
CA ALA A 140 -4.53 20.59 8.73
C ALA A 140 -5.64 20.49 7.67
N LEU A 141 -6.90 20.36 8.08
CA LEU A 141 -8.05 20.31 7.18
C LEU A 141 -8.24 21.62 6.40
N ASN A 142 -8.05 22.78 7.04
CA ASN A 142 -8.16 24.07 6.39
C ASN A 142 -7.13 24.22 5.26
N TYR A 143 -5.88 23.83 5.49
CA TYR A 143 -4.83 23.85 4.45
C TYR A 143 -5.06 22.77 3.40
N LEU A 144 -5.56 21.59 3.77
CA LEU A 144 -5.88 20.51 2.83
C LEU A 144 -6.93 20.95 1.80
N ASN A 145 -7.93 21.72 2.24
CA ASN A 145 -8.99 22.25 1.37
C ASN A 145 -8.50 23.34 0.40
N MET A 146 -7.30 23.88 0.59
CA MET A 146 -6.69 24.86 -0.33
C MET A 146 -5.94 24.20 -1.49
N ILE A 147 -5.71 22.89 -1.44
CA ILE A 147 -4.99 22.15 -2.49
C ILE A 147 -5.89 22.00 -3.70
N SER A 148 -5.39 22.48 -4.85
CA SER A 148 -6.18 22.65 -6.08
C SER A 148 -6.06 21.47 -7.05
N GLU A 149 -5.01 20.64 -6.93
CA GLU A 149 -4.78 19.43 -7.74
C GLU A 149 -4.72 19.70 -9.25
N ASN A 150 -4.42 20.95 -9.64
CA ASN A 150 -4.36 21.38 -11.04
C ASN A 150 -3.00 20.99 -11.66
N SER A 151 -2.82 19.70 -11.90
CA SER A 151 -1.71 19.16 -12.69
C SER A 151 -2.17 18.92 -14.14
N PRO A 152 -1.40 19.34 -15.17
CA PRO A 152 -1.70 18.99 -16.56
C PRO A 152 -1.46 17.50 -16.85
N ASP A 153 -0.70 16.81 -15.99
CA ASP A 153 -0.47 15.36 -16.05
C ASP A 153 -1.52 14.66 -15.19
N GLN A 154 -2.39 13.88 -15.84
CA GLN A 154 -3.49 13.15 -15.21
C GLN A 154 -3.01 12.16 -14.14
N SER A 155 -1.88 11.47 -14.38
CA SER A 155 -1.36 10.49 -13.41
C SER A 155 -0.92 11.17 -12.11
N LYS A 156 -0.34 12.37 -12.23
CA LYS A 156 0.06 13.18 -11.06
C LYS A 156 -1.13 13.81 -10.36
N GLN A 157 -2.17 14.19 -11.11
CA GLN A 157 -3.42 14.66 -10.54
C GLN A 157 -4.07 13.56 -9.68
N GLU A 158 -4.24 12.36 -10.23
CA GLU A 158 -4.77 11.20 -9.50
C GLU A 158 -3.93 10.85 -8.27
N ALA A 159 -2.59 10.92 -8.39
CA ALA A 159 -1.69 10.74 -7.25
C ALA A 159 -1.85 11.82 -6.16
N GLY A 160 -2.19 13.06 -6.55
CA GLY A 160 -2.51 14.16 -5.63
C GLY A 160 -3.82 13.91 -4.89
N GLU A 161 -4.87 13.52 -5.62
CA GLU A 161 -6.19 13.18 -5.07
C GLU A 161 -6.10 12.06 -4.03
N ILE A 162 -5.34 11.00 -4.32
CA ILE A 162 -5.14 9.91 -3.35
C ILE A 162 -4.43 10.40 -2.09
N ARG A 163 -3.38 11.22 -2.23
CA ARG A 163 -2.68 11.77 -1.05
C ARG A 163 -3.60 12.64 -0.22
N LYS A 164 -4.46 13.44 -0.85
CA LYS A 164 -5.47 14.25 -0.16
C LYS A 164 -6.43 13.36 0.65
N LEU A 165 -6.93 12.28 0.06
CA LEU A 165 -7.78 11.30 0.74
C LEU A 165 -7.06 10.63 1.93
N ILE A 166 -5.79 10.24 1.77
CA ILE A 166 -4.97 9.66 2.86
C ILE A 166 -4.76 10.68 4.00
N ILE A 167 -4.49 11.94 3.68
CA ILE A 167 -4.33 12.99 4.71
C ILE A 167 -5.67 13.26 5.40
N HIS A 168 -6.77 13.27 4.65
CA HIS A 168 -8.11 13.41 5.22
C HIS A 168 -8.48 12.23 6.13
N SER A 169 -8.06 11.00 5.79
CA SER A 169 -8.26 9.82 6.65
C SER A 169 -7.45 9.91 7.94
N LYS A 170 -6.21 10.42 7.90
CA LYS A 170 -5.39 10.68 9.10
C LYS A 170 -6.04 11.73 10.01
N ILE A 171 -6.59 12.79 9.44
CA ILE A 171 -7.34 13.82 10.19
C ILE A 171 -8.56 13.19 10.87
N ASN A 172 -9.35 12.40 10.13
CA ASN A 172 -10.52 11.70 10.67
C ASN A 172 -10.16 10.72 11.78
N GLN A 173 -9.00 10.04 11.68
CA GLN A 173 -8.49 9.17 12.74
C GLN A 173 -8.24 9.95 14.04
N ILE A 174 -7.56 11.10 13.97
CA ILE A 174 -7.29 11.95 15.14
C ILE A 174 -8.60 12.48 15.74
N GLN A 175 -9.57 12.83 14.88
CA GLN A 175 -10.90 13.31 15.28
C GLN A 175 -11.84 12.19 15.75
N ASN A 176 -11.39 10.93 15.78
CA ASN A 176 -12.18 9.75 16.14
C ASN A 176 -13.46 9.59 15.30
N ARG A 177 -13.34 9.76 13.98
CA ARG A 177 -14.42 9.60 12.99
C ARG A 177 -14.16 8.40 12.07
N PRO A 178 -14.42 7.16 12.54
CA PRO A 178 -14.02 5.96 11.81
C PRO A 178 -14.82 5.72 10.52
N ALA A 179 -16.07 6.20 10.43
CA ALA A 179 -16.88 6.14 9.20
C ALA A 179 -16.22 6.96 8.07
N ASP A 180 -16.01 8.25 8.31
CA ASP A 180 -15.35 9.16 7.36
C ASP A 180 -13.89 8.73 7.07
N GLN A 181 -13.20 8.15 8.06
CA GLN A 181 -11.86 7.59 7.84
C GLN A 181 -11.90 6.41 6.86
N LEU A 182 -12.83 5.46 7.06
CA LEU A 182 -12.96 4.30 6.22
C LEU A 182 -13.36 4.67 4.80
N GLU A 183 -14.32 5.59 4.66
CA GLU A 183 -14.76 6.10 3.34
C GLU A 183 -13.58 6.65 2.54
N ASN A 184 -12.80 7.57 3.13
CA ASN A 184 -11.64 8.14 2.45
C ASN A 184 -10.58 7.10 2.07
N LEU A 185 -10.37 6.07 2.92
CA LEU A 185 -9.41 5.02 2.63
C LEU A 185 -9.87 4.08 1.50
N ILE A 186 -11.17 3.78 1.43
CA ILE A 186 -11.74 2.99 0.32
C ILE A 186 -11.66 3.79 -0.98
N ASP A 187 -11.98 5.08 -0.95
CA ASP A 187 -11.90 5.94 -2.13
C ASP A 187 -10.45 6.09 -2.61
N ALA A 188 -9.50 6.19 -1.68
CA ALA A 188 -8.07 6.19 -1.99
C ALA A 188 -7.61 4.86 -2.61
N ASP A 189 -8.11 3.72 -2.12
CA ASP A 189 -7.75 2.40 -2.63
C ASP A 189 -8.31 2.17 -4.03
N TYR A 190 -9.53 2.64 -4.27
CA TYR A 190 -10.16 2.62 -5.57
C TYR A 190 -9.34 3.39 -6.61
N LEU A 191 -8.95 4.63 -6.30
CA LEU A 191 -8.12 5.43 -7.18
C LEU A 191 -6.71 4.84 -7.35
N ALA A 192 -6.16 4.22 -6.31
CA ALA A 192 -4.85 3.57 -6.36
C ALA A 192 -4.85 2.25 -7.16
N ALA A 193 -6.00 1.60 -7.35
CA ALA A 193 -6.10 0.33 -8.06
C ALA A 193 -5.71 0.44 -9.55
N ASP A 194 -6.02 1.58 -10.17
CA ASP A 194 -5.75 1.86 -11.58
C ASP A 194 -4.35 2.44 -11.83
N LEU A 195 -3.61 2.81 -10.77
CA LEU A 195 -2.26 3.36 -10.88
C LEU A 195 -1.21 2.24 -10.91
N GLU A 196 -0.31 2.28 -11.90
CA GLU A 196 0.96 1.52 -11.91
C GLU A 196 1.98 2.09 -10.89
N ASN A 197 1.51 2.71 -9.80
CA ASN A 197 2.36 3.30 -8.77
C ASN A 197 2.37 2.43 -7.51
N ASP A 198 3.35 1.53 -7.46
CA ASP A 198 3.55 0.56 -6.37
C ASP A 198 3.61 1.20 -4.97
N SER A 199 4.05 2.46 -4.85
CA SER A 199 4.25 3.10 -3.54
C SER A 199 2.96 3.65 -2.93
N ILE A 200 2.11 4.30 -3.74
CA ILE A 200 0.84 4.85 -3.26
C ILE A 200 -0.09 3.70 -2.89
N LYS A 201 -0.16 2.66 -3.74
CA LYS A 201 -0.93 1.45 -3.45
C LYS A 201 -0.47 0.76 -2.16
N TYR A 202 0.84 0.65 -1.95
CA TYR A 202 1.38 0.10 -0.71
C TYR A 202 0.95 0.90 0.53
N GLU A 203 1.02 2.23 0.45
CA GLU A 203 0.65 3.12 1.55
C GLU A 203 -0.84 3.01 1.88
N THR A 204 -1.72 3.05 0.86
CA THR A 204 -3.16 2.93 1.04
C THR A 204 -3.56 1.59 1.69
N LEU A 205 -3.05 0.47 1.18
CA LEU A 205 -3.32 -0.85 1.75
C LEU A 205 -2.79 -0.96 3.19
N SER A 206 -1.66 -0.32 3.50
CA SER A 206 -1.11 -0.27 4.85
C SER A 206 -2.06 0.48 5.79
N TYR A 207 -2.60 1.62 5.38
CA TYR A 207 -3.55 2.39 6.18
C TYR A 207 -4.88 1.67 6.37
N LEU A 208 -5.38 0.95 5.36
CA LEU A 208 -6.55 0.09 5.49
C LEU A 208 -6.32 -1.03 6.50
N SER A 209 -5.19 -1.73 6.41
CA SER A 209 -4.79 -2.75 7.40
C SER A 209 -4.75 -2.16 8.82
N ASP A 210 -4.09 -1.02 9.00
CA ASP A 210 -3.98 -0.36 10.30
C ASP A 210 -5.35 0.09 10.83
N PHE A 211 -6.22 0.61 9.97
CA PHE A 211 -7.60 0.95 10.33
C PHE A 211 -8.35 -0.27 10.89
N TYR A 212 -8.34 -1.39 10.18
CA TYR A 212 -9.03 -2.59 10.63
C TYR A 212 -8.40 -3.18 11.89
N LEU A 213 -7.07 -3.10 12.03
CA LEU A 213 -6.37 -3.51 13.24
C LEU A 213 -6.78 -2.68 14.46
N LEU A 214 -6.86 -1.35 14.32
CA LEU A 214 -7.30 -0.43 15.38
C LEU A 214 -8.77 -0.66 15.75
N ASN A 215 -9.61 -1.00 14.77
CA ASN A 215 -11.02 -1.36 14.97
C ASN A 215 -11.22 -2.85 15.35
N LYS A 216 -10.16 -3.56 15.77
CA LYS A 216 -10.17 -4.97 16.23
C LYS A 216 -10.73 -5.99 15.20
N LYS A 217 -10.78 -5.63 13.92
CA LYS A 217 -11.16 -6.51 12.81
C LYS A 217 -9.93 -7.20 12.25
N HIS A 218 -9.37 -8.11 13.03
CA HIS A 218 -8.09 -8.75 12.75
C HIS A 218 -8.07 -9.55 11.43
N GLU A 219 -9.17 -10.22 11.08
CA GLU A 219 -9.27 -10.97 9.83
C GLU A 219 -9.16 -10.06 8.61
N LYS A 220 -9.96 -8.97 8.56
CA LYS A 220 -9.85 -7.97 7.50
C LYS A 220 -8.47 -7.33 7.44
N ALA A 221 -7.86 -7.00 8.58
CA ALA A 221 -6.49 -6.48 8.59
C ALA A 221 -5.49 -7.49 7.97
N LEU A 222 -5.65 -8.79 8.25
CA LEU A 222 -4.83 -9.84 7.63
C LEU A 222 -5.07 -9.99 6.13
N GLU A 223 -6.31 -9.78 5.64
CA GLU A 223 -6.64 -9.77 4.21
C GLU A 223 -5.89 -8.65 3.47
N TYR A 224 -5.97 -7.40 3.96
CA TYR A 224 -5.23 -6.28 3.36
C TYR A 224 -3.72 -6.48 3.45
N LEU A 225 -3.19 -7.05 4.54
CA LEU A 225 -1.77 -7.39 4.62
C LEU A 225 -1.36 -8.49 3.63
N ALA A 226 -2.25 -9.43 3.33
CA ALA A 226 -2.01 -10.47 2.34
C ALA A 226 -2.00 -9.88 0.91
N GLU A 227 -2.94 -8.98 0.61
CA GLU A 227 -2.97 -8.24 -0.65
C GLU A 227 -1.72 -7.36 -0.83
N LEU A 228 -1.36 -6.61 0.21
CA LEU A 228 -0.16 -5.78 0.22
C LEU A 228 1.10 -6.62 0.00
N LYS A 229 1.20 -7.79 0.65
CA LYS A 229 2.31 -8.73 0.41
C LYS A 229 2.37 -9.18 -1.04
N LYS A 230 1.23 -9.56 -1.64
CA LYS A 230 1.14 -9.97 -3.04
C LYS A 230 1.59 -8.85 -3.98
N SER A 231 1.17 -7.61 -3.70
CA SER A 231 1.57 -6.41 -4.44
C SER A 231 3.11 -6.21 -4.42
N VAL A 232 3.73 -6.36 -3.24
CA VAL A 232 5.19 -6.25 -3.10
C VAL A 232 5.93 -7.39 -3.81
N GLU A 233 5.36 -8.61 -3.82
CA GLU A 233 5.94 -9.77 -4.51
C GLU A 233 5.83 -9.69 -6.03
N SER A 234 4.83 -8.98 -6.57
CA SER A 234 4.70 -8.75 -8.01
C SER A 234 5.68 -7.70 -8.57
N ALA A 235 6.21 -6.81 -7.72
CA ALA A 235 7.17 -5.80 -8.14
C ALA A 235 8.53 -6.44 -8.49
N VAL A 236 9.16 -5.99 -9.59
CA VAL A 236 10.48 -6.48 -10.04
C VAL A 236 11.49 -5.33 -10.06
N PRO A 237 12.55 -5.35 -9.22
CA PRO A 237 12.87 -6.36 -8.20
C PRO A 237 11.99 -6.24 -6.94
N VAL A 238 11.80 -7.36 -6.24
CA VAL A 238 11.03 -7.38 -4.99
C VAL A 238 11.67 -6.49 -3.93
N ASP A 239 10.91 -5.52 -3.42
CA ASP A 239 11.34 -4.72 -2.26
C ASP A 239 11.29 -5.58 -0.98
N SER A 240 12.43 -6.20 -0.69
CA SER A 240 12.58 -7.06 0.49
C SER A 240 12.32 -6.31 1.80
N VAL A 241 12.54 -5.00 1.87
CA VAL A 241 12.32 -4.24 3.11
C VAL A 241 10.83 -4.11 3.38
N ARG A 242 10.05 -3.67 2.37
CA ARG A 242 8.58 -3.65 2.43
C ARG A 242 8.03 -5.02 2.77
N TRP A 243 8.52 -6.07 2.09
CA TRP A 243 8.09 -7.45 2.33
C TRP A 243 8.25 -7.87 3.80
N TYR A 244 9.41 -7.62 4.40
CA TYR A 244 9.66 -8.01 5.80
C TYR A 244 8.88 -7.14 6.80
N TYR A 245 8.60 -5.87 6.51
CA TYR A 245 7.69 -5.06 7.34
C TYR A 245 6.26 -5.60 7.30
N THR A 246 5.74 -5.92 6.12
CA THR A 246 4.43 -6.54 5.94
C THR A 246 4.36 -7.88 6.68
N GLU A 247 5.37 -8.73 6.52
CA GLU A 247 5.43 -10.03 7.21
C GLU A 247 5.48 -9.85 8.73
N SER A 248 6.26 -8.88 9.22
CA SER A 248 6.33 -8.55 10.64
C SER A 248 4.96 -8.09 11.18
N ALA A 249 4.26 -7.21 10.47
CA ALA A 249 2.92 -6.75 10.85
C ALA A 249 1.93 -7.93 10.91
N ARG A 250 1.96 -8.81 9.91
CA ARG A 250 1.09 -10.00 9.87
C ARG A 250 1.37 -10.93 11.05
N LEU A 251 2.64 -11.21 11.35
CA LEU A 251 3.04 -12.09 12.45
C LEU A 251 2.67 -11.52 13.82
N VAL A 252 2.74 -10.21 14.02
CA VAL A 252 2.30 -9.58 15.29
C VAL A 252 0.82 -9.86 15.56
N ILE A 253 -0.03 -9.86 14.52
CA ILE A 253 -1.45 -10.21 14.64
C ILE A 253 -1.60 -11.71 14.90
N LEU A 254 -0.99 -12.56 14.06
CA LEU A 254 -1.11 -14.02 14.16
C LEU A 254 -0.60 -14.58 15.50
N ASN A 255 0.43 -13.95 16.08
CA ASN A 255 1.01 -14.33 17.37
C ASN A 255 0.01 -14.29 18.53
N ARG A 256 -1.12 -13.57 18.37
CA ARG A 256 -2.19 -13.48 19.37
C ARG A 256 -3.22 -14.61 19.25
N TYR A 257 -3.33 -15.25 18.09
CA TYR A 257 -4.42 -16.18 17.76
C TYR A 257 -3.96 -17.60 17.52
N ILE A 258 -2.70 -17.79 17.12
CA ILE A 258 -2.20 -19.09 16.67
C ILE A 258 -0.89 -19.41 17.40
N ASP A 259 -0.86 -20.52 18.14
CA ASP A 259 0.41 -21.12 18.56
C ASP A 259 0.98 -21.93 17.39
N HIS A 260 1.82 -21.27 16.59
CA HIS A 260 2.46 -21.89 15.43
C HIS A 260 3.97 -21.80 15.55
N LYS A 261 4.66 -22.95 15.56
CA LYS A 261 6.13 -23.03 15.68
C LYS A 261 6.88 -22.23 14.61
N VAL A 262 6.26 -21.97 13.46
CA VAL A 262 6.83 -21.14 12.38
C VAL A 262 6.91 -19.65 12.75
N ILE A 263 6.05 -19.14 13.63
CA ILE A 263 6.05 -17.72 14.03
C ILE A 263 7.41 -17.29 14.62
N PRO A 264 7.93 -17.92 15.69
CA PRO A 264 9.22 -17.54 16.25
C PRO A 264 10.39 -17.77 15.27
N GLU A 265 10.28 -18.70 14.32
CA GLU A 265 11.32 -18.89 13.28
C GLU A 265 11.32 -17.75 12.26
N MET A 266 10.14 -17.33 11.79
CA MET A 266 10.02 -16.21 10.88
C MET A 266 10.42 -14.89 11.53
N LEU A 267 10.05 -14.66 12.79
CA LEU A 267 10.48 -13.48 13.54
C LEU A 267 12.01 -13.40 13.68
N LYS A 268 12.70 -14.53 13.87
CA LYS A 268 14.17 -14.57 13.87
C LYS A 268 14.76 -14.22 12.50
N LYS A 269 14.16 -14.72 11.41
CA LYS A 269 14.58 -14.36 10.03
C LYS A 269 14.42 -12.85 9.78
N ILE A 270 13.34 -12.25 10.26
CA ILE A 270 13.10 -10.80 10.17
C ILE A 270 14.17 -10.03 10.96
N ASP A 271 14.46 -10.43 12.20
CA ASP A 271 15.51 -9.81 13.01
C ASP A 271 16.89 -9.92 12.34
N ASP A 272 17.24 -11.09 11.81
CA ASP A 272 18.49 -11.32 11.07
C ASP A 272 18.59 -10.46 9.81
N PHE A 273 17.50 -10.30 9.07
CA PHE A 273 17.45 -9.39 7.92
C PHE A 273 17.65 -7.94 8.36
N GLY A 274 16.88 -7.48 9.36
CA GLY A 274 17.01 -6.13 9.90
C GLY A 274 18.41 -5.84 10.45
N ARG A 275 19.08 -6.83 11.04
CA ARG A 275 20.47 -6.72 11.50
C ARG A 275 21.44 -6.56 10.34
N ARG A 276 21.35 -7.41 9.31
CA ARG A 276 22.23 -7.35 8.12
C ARG A 276 22.05 -6.05 7.33
N LYS A 277 20.84 -5.51 7.28
CA LYS A 277 20.51 -4.27 6.56
C LYS A 277 20.55 -3.01 7.42
N ASN A 278 20.92 -3.13 8.70
CA ASN A 278 20.96 -2.05 9.68
C ASN A 278 19.64 -1.26 9.76
N ILE A 279 18.53 -1.98 10.01
CA ILE A 279 17.16 -1.44 10.14
C ILE A 279 16.69 -1.63 11.58
N PRO A 280 16.96 -0.68 12.50
CA PRO A 280 16.71 -0.87 13.93
C PRO A 280 15.23 -1.07 14.29
N ARG A 281 14.31 -0.39 13.57
CA ARG A 281 12.87 -0.47 13.85
C ARG A 281 12.30 -1.85 13.54
N LEU A 282 12.65 -2.43 12.38
CA LEU A 282 12.25 -3.78 12.01
C LEU A 282 12.76 -4.82 13.03
N ARG A 283 14.02 -4.68 13.47
CA ARG A 283 14.59 -5.54 14.53
C ARG A 283 13.82 -5.39 15.84
N PHE A 284 13.54 -4.16 16.24
CA PHE A 284 12.77 -3.90 17.46
C PHE A 284 11.39 -4.55 17.41
N GLN A 285 10.67 -4.40 16.30
CA GLN A 285 9.36 -5.04 16.09
C GLN A 285 9.44 -6.56 16.19
N ALA A 286 10.37 -7.17 15.44
CA ALA A 286 10.54 -8.63 15.43
C ALA A 286 10.92 -9.18 16.81
N GLN A 287 11.86 -8.53 17.51
CA GLN A 287 12.27 -8.94 18.85
C GLN A 287 11.17 -8.71 19.89
N SER A 288 10.37 -7.65 19.75
CA SER A 288 9.24 -7.40 20.63
C SER A 288 8.20 -8.51 20.48
N ALA A 289 7.82 -8.84 19.25
CA ALA A 289 6.92 -9.95 18.98
C ALA A 289 7.47 -11.30 19.48
N LEU A 290 8.77 -11.55 19.27
CA LEU A 290 9.43 -12.78 19.72
C LEU A 290 9.46 -12.90 21.24
N ARG A 291 9.74 -11.79 21.95
CA ARG A 291 9.64 -11.72 23.43
C ARG A 291 8.23 -12.04 23.90
N THR A 292 7.23 -11.40 23.32
CA THR A 292 5.82 -11.61 23.67
C THR A 292 5.44 -13.07 23.48
N TYR A 293 5.81 -13.68 22.34
CA TYR A 293 5.59 -15.11 22.11
C TYR A 293 6.22 -15.98 23.22
N PHE A 294 7.48 -15.75 23.58
CA PHE A 294 8.12 -16.54 24.63
C PHE A 294 7.47 -16.37 26.01
N ILE A 295 7.06 -15.15 26.37
CA ILE A 295 6.44 -14.86 27.66
C ILE A 295 5.05 -15.50 27.74
N ASP A 296 4.21 -15.31 26.71
CA ASP A 296 2.82 -15.78 26.74
C ASP A 296 2.71 -17.31 26.71
N HIS A 297 3.73 -17.99 26.17
CA HIS A 297 3.81 -19.45 26.14
C HIS A 297 4.71 -20.03 27.25
N ASN A 298 5.14 -19.22 28.23
CA ASN A 298 6.05 -19.60 29.32
C ASN A 298 7.36 -20.28 28.85
N GLN A 299 7.86 -19.94 27.64
CA GLN A 299 9.07 -20.51 27.04
C GLN A 299 10.34 -19.78 27.52
N PHE A 300 10.50 -19.62 28.84
CA PHE A 300 11.59 -18.82 29.43
C PHE A 300 12.98 -19.38 29.13
N GLN A 301 13.13 -20.69 28.97
CA GLN A 301 14.39 -21.31 28.55
C GLN A 301 14.82 -20.81 27.17
N LYS A 302 13.91 -20.81 26.19
CA LYS A 302 14.20 -20.33 24.84
C LYS A 302 14.53 -18.83 24.83
N MET A 303 13.86 -18.06 25.70
CA MET A 303 14.16 -16.64 25.87
C MET A 303 15.55 -16.41 26.46
N ASP A 304 15.95 -17.17 27.49
CA ASP A 304 17.29 -17.10 28.07
C ASP A 304 18.36 -17.46 27.03
N ASP A 305 18.17 -18.56 26.30
CA ASP A 305 19.08 -18.99 25.23
C ASP A 305 19.18 -17.96 24.11
N TRP A 306 18.07 -17.30 23.76
CA TRP A 306 18.06 -16.23 22.78
C TRP A 306 18.93 -15.04 23.21
N TYR A 307 18.77 -14.55 24.45
CA TYR A 307 19.54 -13.42 24.96
C TYR A 307 21.00 -13.75 25.28
N LYS A 308 21.32 -15.00 25.60
CA LYS A 308 22.73 -15.47 25.66
C LYS A 308 23.42 -15.35 24.31
N LYS A 309 22.72 -15.72 23.22
CA LYS A 309 23.23 -15.61 21.84
C LYS A 309 23.24 -14.16 21.34
N HIS A 310 22.39 -13.30 21.87
CA HIS A 310 22.20 -11.93 21.41
C HIS A 310 22.29 -10.90 22.56
N PRO A 311 23.43 -10.79 23.26
CA PRO A 311 23.57 -9.93 24.44
C PRO A 311 23.42 -8.44 24.12
N GLN A 312 23.70 -8.03 22.88
CA GLN A 312 23.50 -6.65 22.43
C GLN A 312 22.03 -6.23 22.45
N GLU A 313 21.09 -7.16 22.22
CA GLU A 313 19.66 -6.85 22.22
C GLU A 313 19.16 -6.57 23.62
N LEU A 314 19.69 -7.31 24.60
CA LEU A 314 19.38 -7.07 26.00
C LEU A 314 19.94 -5.71 26.47
N LYS A 315 21.13 -5.32 25.99
CA LYS A 315 21.70 -3.97 26.23
C LYS A 315 20.87 -2.87 25.57
N TYR A 316 20.38 -3.11 24.35
CA TYR A 316 19.49 -2.18 23.65
C TYR A 316 18.16 -2.00 24.40
N LEU A 317 17.55 -3.10 24.83
CA LEU A 317 16.31 -3.07 25.62
C LEU A 317 16.49 -2.26 26.91
N LYS A 318 17.61 -2.43 27.62
CA LYS A 318 17.93 -1.63 28.82
C LYS A 318 17.90 -0.12 28.55
N LYS A 319 18.38 0.32 27.39
CA LYS A 319 18.40 1.75 27.01
C LYS A 319 17.02 2.27 26.58
N GLN A 320 16.22 1.43 25.94
CA GLN A 320 14.93 1.84 25.36
C GLN A 320 13.77 1.75 26.35
N ASN A 321 13.74 0.70 27.16
CA ASN A 321 12.67 0.47 28.14
C ASN A 321 13.24 -0.31 29.33
N LEU A 322 13.63 0.44 30.36
CA LEU A 322 14.30 -0.09 31.54
C LEU A 322 13.40 -1.04 32.34
N SER A 323 12.11 -0.72 32.47
CA SER A 323 11.12 -1.58 33.12
C SER A 323 11.00 -2.94 32.42
N TYR A 324 10.82 -2.95 31.09
CA TYR A 324 10.73 -4.20 30.33
C TYR A 324 12.03 -5.02 30.40
N TYR A 325 13.18 -4.34 30.39
CA TYR A 325 14.46 -5.01 30.59
C TYR A 325 14.50 -5.75 31.94
N HIS A 326 14.07 -5.10 33.03
CA HIS A 326 14.04 -5.73 34.35
C HIS A 326 13.06 -6.92 34.40
N ARG A 327 11.90 -6.85 33.76
CA ARG A 327 10.99 -8.01 33.62
C ARG A 327 11.62 -9.17 32.86
N VAL A 328 12.30 -8.90 31.75
CA VAL A 328 13.02 -9.94 31.01
C VAL A 328 14.10 -10.57 31.89
N ARG A 329 14.83 -9.77 32.68
CA ARG A 329 15.80 -10.27 33.67
C ARG A 329 15.15 -11.15 34.73
N ALA A 330 13.96 -10.80 35.20
CA ALA A 330 13.21 -11.59 36.16
C ALA A 330 12.86 -12.98 35.61
N TYR A 331 12.30 -13.06 34.40
CA TYR A 331 12.00 -14.36 33.77
C TYR A 331 13.25 -15.19 33.46
N ILE A 332 14.37 -14.56 33.09
CA ILE A 332 15.66 -15.26 32.92
C ILE A 332 16.15 -15.83 34.26
N ALA A 333 16.07 -15.06 35.34
CA ALA A 333 16.44 -15.51 36.68
C ALA A 333 15.53 -16.65 37.15
N GLU A 334 14.23 -16.55 36.90
CA GLU A 334 13.25 -17.61 37.18
C GLU A 334 13.61 -18.92 36.46
N ASN A 335 13.88 -18.86 35.15
CA ASN A 335 14.33 -20.03 34.37
C ASN A 335 15.60 -20.68 34.95
N ARG A 336 16.49 -19.86 35.52
CA ARG A 336 17.73 -20.30 36.16
C ARG A 336 17.54 -20.74 37.62
N LYS A 337 16.29 -20.83 38.11
CA LYS A 337 15.93 -21.17 39.48
C LYS A 337 16.50 -20.19 40.53
N GLN A 338 16.77 -18.95 40.12
CA GLN A 338 17.28 -17.88 40.99
C GLN A 338 16.10 -17.02 41.48
N VAL A 339 15.30 -17.59 42.39
CA VAL A 339 14.01 -17.01 42.81
C VAL A 339 14.16 -15.62 43.42
N ASP A 340 15.13 -15.42 44.32
CA ASP A 340 15.34 -14.12 44.97
C ASP A 340 15.78 -13.04 43.97
N SER A 341 16.62 -13.42 43.01
CA SER A 341 17.01 -12.52 41.92
C SER A 341 15.83 -12.19 41.01
N ALA A 342 14.96 -13.16 40.73
CA ALA A 342 13.76 -12.93 39.94
C ALA A 342 12.82 -11.93 40.63
N ARG A 343 12.58 -12.10 41.94
CA ARG A 343 11.76 -11.18 42.75
C ARG A 343 12.34 -9.77 42.76
N HIS A 344 13.65 -9.64 43.01
CA HIS A 344 14.34 -8.35 42.98
C HIS A 344 14.24 -7.66 41.62
N TYR A 345 14.36 -8.40 40.52
CA TYR A 345 14.18 -7.82 39.18
C TYR A 345 12.75 -7.38 38.89
N PHE A 346 11.73 -8.06 39.43
CA PHE A 346 10.36 -7.55 39.35
C PHE A 346 10.24 -6.21 40.10
N GLU A 347 10.80 -6.08 41.30
CA GLU A 347 10.76 -4.82 42.06
C GLU A 347 11.45 -3.66 41.31
N LEU A 348 12.61 -3.92 40.70
CA LEU A 348 13.30 -2.94 39.85
C LEU A 348 12.48 -2.56 38.60
N SER A 349 11.64 -3.46 38.08
CA SER A 349 10.75 -3.13 36.96
C SER A 349 9.67 -2.14 37.39
N ALA A 350 9.10 -2.28 38.59
CA ALA A 350 8.10 -1.35 39.09
C ALA A 350 8.70 0.04 39.31
N ALA A 351 9.89 0.12 39.91
CA ALA A 351 10.58 1.38 40.16
C ALA A 351 10.98 2.13 38.87
N ALA A 352 11.04 1.44 37.73
CA ALA A 352 11.38 2.01 36.42
C ALA A 352 10.16 2.34 35.56
N ASN A 353 8.93 2.16 36.07
CA ASN A 353 7.69 2.56 35.38
C ASN A 353 7.38 4.04 35.69
N ASP A 354 8.01 4.96 34.96
CA ASP A 354 7.88 6.40 35.22
C ASP A 354 6.64 7.05 34.57
N ASP A 355 5.88 6.30 33.77
CA ASP A 355 4.92 6.88 32.82
C ASP A 355 3.54 7.23 33.41
N GLY A 356 3.29 6.93 34.69
CA GLY A 356 2.02 7.21 35.39
C GLY A 356 0.77 6.49 34.82
N ASN A 357 0.89 5.73 33.73
CA ASN A 357 -0.21 5.04 33.09
C ASN A 357 -0.62 3.79 33.89
N PRO A 358 -1.86 3.70 34.39
CA PRO A 358 -2.35 2.56 35.18
C PRO A 358 -2.18 1.20 34.50
N TYR A 359 -2.21 1.15 33.17
CA TYR A 359 -2.06 -0.09 32.42
C TYR A 359 -0.68 -0.76 32.60
N PHE A 360 0.40 0.02 32.74
CA PHE A 360 1.73 -0.55 32.95
C PHE A 360 1.89 -1.14 34.34
N TYR A 361 1.26 -0.52 35.34
CA TYR A 361 1.18 -1.06 36.70
C TYR A 361 0.34 -2.32 36.74
N TYR A 362 -0.81 -2.35 36.04
CA TYR A 362 -1.61 -3.56 35.84
C TYR A 362 -0.75 -4.72 35.30
N ILE A 363 -0.03 -4.52 34.19
CA ILE A 363 0.80 -5.58 33.61
C ILE A 363 1.87 -6.03 34.61
N TYR A 364 2.53 -5.09 35.29
CA TYR A 364 3.55 -5.42 36.27
C TYR A 364 3.01 -6.34 37.37
N TYR A 365 1.93 -5.93 38.05
CA TYR A 365 1.33 -6.67 39.14
C TYR A 365 0.78 -8.03 38.68
N LEU A 366 0.14 -8.07 37.51
CA LEU A 366 -0.30 -9.33 36.89
C LEU A 366 0.87 -10.30 36.71
N ARG A 367 1.98 -9.85 36.09
CA ARG A 367 3.12 -10.73 35.80
C ARG A 367 3.86 -11.15 37.07
N LYS A 368 3.92 -10.29 38.09
CA LYS A 368 4.50 -10.63 39.39
C LYS A 368 3.64 -11.64 40.15
N GLY A 369 2.32 -11.47 40.16
CA GLY A 369 1.41 -12.46 40.74
C GLY A 369 1.48 -13.82 40.04
N GLU A 370 1.59 -13.82 38.69
CA GLU A 370 1.81 -15.06 37.92
C GLU A 370 3.14 -15.73 38.29
N PHE A 371 4.20 -14.96 38.53
CA PHE A 371 5.49 -15.47 39.01
C PHE A 371 5.36 -16.09 40.40
N GLU A 372 4.77 -15.39 41.37
CA GLU A 372 4.63 -15.87 42.75
C GLU A 372 3.76 -17.13 42.84
N LYS A 373 2.69 -17.20 42.03
CA LYS A 373 1.88 -18.43 41.92
C LYS A 373 2.71 -19.61 41.41
N ARG A 374 3.60 -19.41 40.42
CA ARG A 374 4.52 -20.47 39.97
C ARG A 374 5.55 -20.87 41.03
N GLN A 375 5.87 -19.98 41.98
CA GLN A 375 6.73 -20.30 43.12
C GLN A 375 5.96 -20.94 44.30
N GLY A 376 4.64 -21.15 44.18
CA GLY A 376 3.80 -21.68 45.25
C GLY A 376 3.51 -20.67 46.37
N GLN A 377 3.73 -19.38 46.13
CA GLN A 377 3.48 -18.30 47.11
C GLN A 377 2.09 -17.71 46.88
N ASP A 378 1.06 -18.47 47.21
CA ASP A 378 -0.32 -18.11 46.87
C ASP A 378 -0.80 -16.82 47.55
N ASP A 379 -0.35 -16.50 48.76
CA ASP A 379 -0.70 -15.25 49.45
C ASP A 379 -0.11 -14.02 48.76
N ALA A 380 1.17 -14.08 48.40
CA ALA A 380 1.81 -12.99 47.67
C ALA A 380 1.17 -12.84 46.28
N ALA A 381 0.91 -13.96 45.61
CA ALA A 381 0.27 -13.97 44.29
C ALA A 381 -1.10 -13.30 44.33
N LEU A 382 -1.89 -13.62 45.36
CA LEU A 382 -3.19 -13.01 45.59
C LEU A 382 -3.07 -11.49 45.77
N THR A 383 -2.21 -11.01 46.67
CA THR A 383 -1.99 -9.56 46.85
C THR A 383 -1.63 -8.85 45.55
N ASN A 384 -0.72 -9.42 44.76
CA ASN A 384 -0.34 -8.83 43.47
C ASN A 384 -1.48 -8.91 42.44
N PHE A 385 -2.32 -9.95 42.45
CA PHE A 385 -3.49 -9.97 41.59
C PHE A 385 -4.55 -8.95 42.02
N GLU A 386 -4.76 -8.72 43.31
CA GLU A 386 -5.68 -7.69 43.81
C GLU A 386 -5.22 -6.29 43.39
N GLU A 387 -3.93 -5.99 43.51
CA GLU A 387 -3.34 -4.75 42.98
C GLU A 387 -3.55 -4.63 41.46
N ALA A 388 -3.27 -5.70 40.70
CA ALA A 388 -3.54 -5.71 39.27
C ALA A 388 -5.02 -5.43 38.97
N PHE A 389 -5.95 -6.00 39.75
CA PHE A 389 -7.37 -5.74 39.60
C PHE A 389 -7.70 -4.27 39.81
N GLN A 390 -7.15 -3.61 40.84
CA GLN A 390 -7.35 -2.18 41.08
C GLN A 390 -6.85 -1.31 39.91
N TYR A 391 -5.66 -1.58 39.38
CA TYR A 391 -5.17 -0.85 38.19
C TYR A 391 -5.99 -1.16 36.93
N SER A 392 -6.57 -2.36 36.81
CA SER A 392 -7.49 -2.69 35.71
C SER A 392 -8.81 -1.93 35.79
N LEU A 393 -9.27 -1.57 36.99
CA LEU A 393 -10.41 -0.67 37.20
C LEU A 393 -10.06 0.76 36.78
N GLN A 394 -8.89 1.28 37.19
CA GLN A 394 -8.44 2.63 36.83
C GLN A 394 -8.24 2.81 35.32
N SER A 395 -7.80 1.76 34.62
CA SER A 395 -7.63 1.77 33.17
C SER A 395 -8.91 1.54 32.36
N ASN A 396 -10.05 1.29 33.04
CA ASN A 396 -11.34 0.93 32.42
C ASN A 396 -11.26 -0.24 31.41
N ASN A 397 -10.29 -1.15 31.57
CA ASN A 397 -10.15 -2.29 30.68
C ASN A 397 -10.90 -3.53 31.21
N TYR A 398 -12.11 -3.75 30.71
CA TYR A 398 -12.96 -4.87 31.14
C TYR A 398 -12.35 -6.26 30.88
N TYR A 399 -11.57 -6.44 29.81
CA TYR A 399 -10.89 -7.71 29.54
C TYR A 399 -9.89 -8.06 30.64
N ASP A 400 -9.12 -7.06 31.08
CA ASP A 400 -8.10 -7.20 32.10
C ASP A 400 -8.73 -7.44 33.48
N GLN A 401 -9.83 -6.75 33.78
CA GLN A 401 -10.65 -6.98 34.99
C GLN A 401 -11.15 -8.43 35.05
N ILE A 402 -11.72 -8.95 33.96
CA ILE A 402 -12.21 -10.33 33.88
C ILE A 402 -11.06 -11.31 34.10
N LYS A 403 -9.96 -11.13 33.36
CA LYS A 403 -8.80 -12.02 33.42
C LYS A 403 -8.21 -12.12 34.82
N VAL A 404 -8.10 -11.00 35.54
CA VAL A 404 -7.54 -10.99 36.89
C VAL A 404 -8.57 -11.44 37.93
N GLY A 405 -9.81 -11.01 37.81
CA GLY A 405 -10.90 -11.44 38.69
C GLY A 405 -11.08 -12.95 38.69
N GLU A 406 -10.99 -13.61 37.53
CA GLU A 406 -11.04 -15.07 37.42
C GLU A 406 -9.86 -15.77 38.11
N LYS A 407 -8.65 -15.19 38.03
CA LYS A 407 -7.46 -15.71 38.74
C LYS A 407 -7.63 -15.60 40.26
N ILE A 408 -8.15 -14.47 40.74
CA ILE A 408 -8.40 -14.23 42.17
C ILE A 408 -9.48 -15.21 42.68
N ALA A 409 -10.60 -15.33 41.97
CA ALA A 409 -11.68 -16.25 42.33
C ALA A 409 -11.20 -17.71 42.36
N ALA A 410 -10.37 -18.12 41.39
CA ALA A 410 -9.78 -19.46 41.39
C ALA A 410 -8.89 -19.72 42.61
N LEU A 411 -8.08 -18.74 43.03
CA LEU A 411 -7.26 -18.85 44.25
C LEU A 411 -8.11 -18.96 45.52
N PHE A 412 -9.18 -18.18 45.65
CA PHE A 412 -10.09 -18.30 46.81
C PHE A 412 -10.84 -19.63 46.82
N ARG A 413 -11.21 -20.16 45.65
CA ARG A 413 -11.77 -21.51 45.52
C ARG A 413 -10.80 -22.58 46.00
N GLU A 414 -9.53 -22.51 45.58
CA GLU A 414 -8.47 -23.44 46.02
C GLU A 414 -8.28 -23.42 47.55
N ARG A 415 -8.54 -22.27 48.19
CA ARG A 415 -8.48 -22.09 49.66
C ARG A 415 -9.76 -22.48 50.40
N GLY A 416 -10.86 -22.71 49.70
CA GLY A 416 -12.18 -22.96 50.30
C GLY A 416 -12.90 -21.71 50.84
N ASP A 417 -12.47 -20.50 50.48
CA ASP A 417 -13.15 -19.24 50.87
C ASP A 417 -14.25 -18.91 49.86
N ALA A 418 -15.41 -19.53 50.06
CA ALA A 418 -16.58 -19.35 49.19
C ALA A 418 -17.13 -17.91 49.20
N GLY A 419 -16.90 -17.15 50.28
CA GLY A 419 -17.38 -15.78 50.40
C GLY A 419 -16.64 -14.84 49.44
N LYS A 420 -15.30 -14.85 49.53
CA LYS A 420 -14.46 -14.03 48.64
C LYS A 420 -14.46 -14.52 47.20
N GLU A 421 -14.56 -15.84 46.97
CA GLU A 421 -14.76 -16.37 45.63
C GLU A 421 -16.01 -15.75 44.98
N LEU A 422 -17.15 -15.76 45.69
CA LEU A 422 -18.41 -15.23 45.19
C LEU A 422 -18.34 -13.72 44.93
N GLU A 423 -17.66 -12.97 45.80
CA GLU A 423 -17.43 -11.54 45.63
C GLU A 423 -16.70 -11.23 44.31
N TYR A 424 -15.53 -11.85 44.09
CA TYR A 424 -14.76 -11.64 42.87
C TYR A 424 -15.45 -12.21 41.62
N ALA A 425 -16.23 -13.28 41.76
CA ALA A 425 -17.08 -13.79 40.69
C ALA A 425 -18.16 -12.76 40.28
N ASN A 426 -18.79 -12.08 41.25
CA ASN A 426 -19.78 -11.03 40.99
C ASN A 426 -19.16 -9.78 40.35
N LEU A 427 -17.97 -9.37 40.80
CA LEU A 427 -17.21 -8.29 40.17
C LEU A 427 -16.85 -8.63 38.73
N THR A 428 -16.39 -9.86 38.49
CA THR A 428 -16.09 -10.39 37.16
C THR A 428 -17.33 -10.41 36.27
N ASN A 429 -18.49 -10.81 36.80
CA ASN A 429 -19.76 -10.81 36.05
C ASN A 429 -20.22 -9.39 35.71
N THR A 430 -20.02 -8.42 36.61
CA THR A 430 -20.27 -7.01 36.33
C THR A 430 -19.38 -6.50 35.20
N ALA A 431 -18.09 -6.82 35.23
CA ALA A 431 -17.16 -6.50 34.15
C ALA A 431 -17.55 -7.17 32.82
N LYS A 432 -18.03 -8.43 32.85
CA LYS A 432 -18.58 -9.13 31.67
C LYS A 432 -19.79 -8.42 31.09
N ASN A 433 -20.74 -7.98 31.93
CA ASN A 433 -21.91 -7.25 31.48
C ASN A 433 -21.55 -5.90 30.84
N SER A 434 -20.62 -5.16 31.46
CA SER A 434 -20.08 -3.91 30.90
C SER A 434 -19.35 -4.16 29.58
N LEU A 435 -18.56 -5.23 29.50
CA LEU A 435 -17.91 -5.65 28.26
C LEU A 435 -18.93 -6.00 27.17
N ILE A 436 -20.01 -6.71 27.49
CA ILE A 436 -21.08 -7.03 26.52
C ILE A 436 -21.73 -5.74 25.99
N LYS A 437 -22.01 -4.76 26.86
CA LYS A 437 -22.54 -3.46 26.43
C LYS A 437 -21.56 -2.74 25.51
N PHE A 438 -20.30 -2.66 25.91
CA PHE A 438 -19.23 -2.06 25.10
C PHE A 438 -19.08 -2.76 23.73
N LEU A 439 -19.11 -4.09 23.71
CA LEU A 439 -19.07 -4.88 22.47
C LEU A 439 -20.34 -4.68 21.62
N SER A 440 -21.49 -4.44 22.24
CA SER A 440 -22.72 -4.11 21.52
C SER A 440 -22.59 -2.76 20.81
N ASP A 441 -22.03 -1.75 21.48
CA ASP A 441 -21.76 -0.45 20.88
C ASP A 441 -20.73 -0.56 19.74
N GLU A 442 -19.64 -1.34 19.93
CA GLU A 442 -18.68 -1.66 18.86
C GLU A 442 -19.35 -2.44 17.71
N ASN A 443 -20.31 -3.31 17.99
CA ASN A 443 -21.04 -4.07 16.97
C ASN A 443 -21.93 -3.15 16.12
N VAL A 444 -22.63 -2.19 16.74
CA VAL A 444 -23.42 -1.17 16.03
C VAL A 444 -22.52 -0.36 15.10
N GLN A 445 -21.39 0.13 15.61
CA GLN A 445 -20.40 0.82 14.79
C GLN A 445 -19.89 -0.09 13.65
N SER A 446 -19.62 -1.36 13.92
CA SER A 446 -19.17 -2.27 12.88
C SER A 446 -20.23 -2.56 11.81
N ALA A 447 -21.51 -2.56 12.17
CA ALA A 447 -22.62 -2.68 11.22
C ALA A 447 -22.69 -1.44 10.32
N GLU A 448 -22.50 -0.25 10.87
CA GLU A 448 -22.39 1.01 10.10
C GLU A 448 -21.22 0.94 9.11
N LEU A 449 -20.02 0.55 9.56
CA LEU A 449 -18.85 0.40 8.68
C LEU A 449 -19.08 -0.64 7.57
N ASN A 450 -19.76 -1.75 7.88
CA ASN A 450 -20.10 -2.76 6.88
C ASN A 450 -21.15 -2.26 5.87
N ASN A 451 -22.09 -1.41 6.30
CA ASN A 451 -23.06 -0.77 5.40
C ASN A 451 -22.36 0.19 4.44
N ILE A 452 -21.41 1.01 4.93
CA ILE A 452 -20.59 1.89 4.09
C ILE A 452 -19.85 1.07 3.03
N LEU A 453 -19.21 -0.03 3.42
CA LEU A 453 -18.54 -0.95 2.49
C LEU A 453 -19.50 -1.52 1.45
N ALA A 454 -20.67 -2.01 1.86
CA ALA A 454 -21.65 -2.56 0.96
C ALA A 454 -22.17 -1.51 -0.03
N GLN A 455 -22.36 -0.28 0.43
CA GLN A 455 -22.77 0.84 -0.43
C GLN A 455 -21.68 1.18 -1.45
N LYS A 456 -20.42 1.30 -1.04
CA LYS A 456 -19.29 1.57 -1.92
C LYS A 456 -19.09 0.46 -2.97
N GLU A 457 -19.22 -0.80 -2.58
CA GLU A 457 -19.14 -1.93 -3.52
C GLU A 457 -20.30 -1.92 -4.53
N LEU A 458 -21.51 -1.52 -4.12
CA LEU A 458 -22.63 -1.34 -5.04
C LEU A 458 -22.41 -0.17 -6.01
N GLU A 459 -21.88 0.95 -5.52
CA GLU A 459 -21.49 2.10 -6.36
C GLU A 459 -20.43 1.70 -7.39
N ARG A 460 -19.43 0.92 -6.96
CA ARG A 460 -18.41 0.34 -7.83
C ARG A 460 -19.01 -0.54 -8.92
N GLN A 461 -19.90 -1.48 -8.57
CA GLN A 461 -20.56 -2.34 -9.55
C GLN A 461 -21.31 -1.51 -10.60
N LYS A 462 -22.02 -0.47 -10.18
CA LYS A 462 -22.72 0.45 -11.10
C LYS A 462 -21.77 1.22 -12.01
N ILE A 463 -20.61 1.66 -11.50
CA ILE A 463 -19.60 2.36 -12.33
C ILE A 463 -19.00 1.39 -13.35
N GLN A 464 -18.66 0.18 -12.92
CA GLN A 464 -18.11 -0.85 -13.81
C GLN A 464 -19.11 -1.25 -14.89
N GLU A 465 -20.38 -1.49 -14.53
CA GLU A 465 -21.45 -1.77 -15.49
C GLU A 465 -21.64 -0.63 -16.49
N LYS A 466 -21.50 0.63 -16.07
CA LYS A 466 -21.54 1.79 -16.98
C LYS A 466 -20.36 1.78 -17.94
N LYS A 467 -19.13 1.53 -17.46
CA LYS A 467 -17.93 1.42 -18.31
C LYS A 467 -18.08 0.28 -19.31
N ASP A 468 -18.50 -0.90 -18.85
CA ASP A 468 -18.72 -2.08 -19.70
C ASP A 468 -19.83 -1.82 -20.73
N ARG A 469 -20.92 -1.16 -20.33
CA ARG A 469 -21.98 -0.75 -21.26
C ARG A 469 -21.48 0.22 -22.32
N GLN A 470 -20.61 1.18 -21.96
CA GLN A 470 -20.01 2.10 -22.92
C GLN A 470 -19.10 1.36 -23.91
N HIS A 471 -18.22 0.47 -23.43
CA HIS A 471 -17.38 -0.36 -24.29
C HIS A 471 -18.23 -1.25 -25.22
N ASN A 472 -19.27 -1.91 -24.70
CA ASN A 472 -20.18 -2.72 -25.50
C ASN A 472 -20.89 -1.90 -26.59
N LEU A 473 -21.27 -0.66 -26.28
CA LEU A 473 -21.88 0.24 -27.27
C LEU A 473 -20.87 0.67 -28.34
N GLN A 474 -19.62 0.98 -27.95
CA GLN A 474 -18.54 1.28 -28.89
C GLN A 474 -18.28 0.10 -29.83
N TYR A 475 -18.13 -1.12 -29.28
CA TYR A 475 -17.96 -2.34 -30.08
C TYR A 475 -19.15 -2.60 -31.01
N LEU A 476 -20.38 -2.34 -30.55
CA LEU A 476 -21.57 -2.43 -31.39
C LEU A 476 -21.53 -1.44 -32.56
N ILE A 477 -21.17 -0.17 -32.30
CA ILE A 477 -21.06 0.87 -33.33
C ILE A 477 -19.98 0.48 -34.36
N ILE A 478 -18.80 0.06 -33.91
CA ILE A 478 -17.72 -0.35 -34.80
C ILE A 478 -18.14 -1.57 -35.64
N THR A 479 -18.79 -2.56 -35.02
CA THR A 479 -19.31 -3.74 -35.73
C THR A 479 -20.34 -3.35 -36.80
N CYS A 480 -21.30 -2.48 -36.45
CA CYS A 480 -22.29 -1.96 -37.40
C CYS A 480 -21.64 -1.18 -38.55
N PHE A 481 -20.64 -0.36 -38.26
CA PHE A 481 -19.90 0.41 -39.26
C PHE A 481 -19.18 -0.50 -40.27
N ILE A 482 -18.54 -1.57 -39.80
CA ILE A 482 -17.88 -2.58 -40.64
C ILE A 482 -18.89 -3.31 -41.52
N ILE A 483 -20.03 -3.75 -40.95
CA ILE A 483 -21.10 -4.39 -41.71
C ILE A 483 -21.60 -3.44 -42.80
N LEU A 484 -21.77 -2.15 -42.49
CA LEU A 484 -22.21 -1.13 -43.44
C LEU A 484 -21.18 -0.97 -44.58
N ILE A 485 -19.89 -0.93 -44.28
CA ILE A 485 -18.83 -0.86 -45.30
C ILE A 485 -18.90 -2.07 -46.24
N ILE A 486 -18.97 -3.29 -45.69
CA ILE A 486 -19.06 -4.52 -46.49
C ILE A 486 -20.34 -4.51 -47.35
N MET A 487 -21.48 -4.10 -46.80
CA MET A 487 -22.73 -3.99 -47.55
C MET A 487 -22.65 -2.94 -48.65
N SER A 488 -22.01 -1.79 -48.41
CA SER A 488 -21.86 -0.75 -49.43
C SER A 488 -20.97 -1.22 -50.60
N LEU A 489 -19.90 -1.99 -50.34
CA LEU A 489 -19.11 -2.63 -51.38
C LEU A 489 -19.95 -3.57 -52.26
N VAL A 490 -20.83 -4.37 -51.65
CA VAL A 490 -21.73 -5.27 -52.38
C VAL A 490 -22.71 -4.48 -53.25
N VAL A 491 -23.29 -3.38 -52.73
CA VAL A 491 -24.21 -2.53 -53.49
C VAL A 491 -23.49 -1.84 -54.67
N ILE A 492 -22.29 -1.31 -54.44
CA ILE A 492 -21.47 -0.64 -55.46
C ILE A 492 -21.09 -1.60 -56.60
N SER A 493 -20.95 -2.90 -56.30
CA SER A 493 -20.69 -3.93 -57.32
C SER A 493 -21.79 -4.06 -58.38
N PHE A 494 -23.01 -3.59 -58.10
CA PHE A 494 -24.10 -3.58 -59.08
C PHE A 494 -24.01 -2.40 -60.06
N TYR A 495 -23.28 -1.34 -59.73
CA TYR A 495 -23.10 -0.16 -60.57
C TYR A 495 -21.87 -0.30 -61.50
N ARG A 496 -21.84 0.43 -62.63
CA ARG A 496 -20.69 0.46 -63.56
C ARG A 496 -19.57 1.34 -62.98
N VAL A 497 -18.89 0.84 -61.98
CA VAL A 497 -17.75 1.50 -61.34
C VAL A 497 -16.45 1.03 -61.97
N PRO A 498 -15.46 1.91 -62.19
CA PRO A 498 -14.18 1.52 -62.78
C PRO A 498 -13.43 0.51 -61.89
N VAL A 499 -12.81 -0.48 -62.53
CA VAL A 499 -12.14 -1.64 -61.90
C VAL A 499 -11.09 -1.24 -60.86
N TRP A 500 -10.36 -0.14 -61.10
CA TRP A 500 -9.35 0.34 -60.18
C TRP A 500 -9.94 0.76 -58.82
N TRP A 501 -11.15 1.32 -58.82
CA TRP A 501 -11.82 1.80 -57.62
C TRP A 501 -12.34 0.64 -56.76
N ILE A 502 -12.86 -0.41 -57.39
CA ILE A 502 -13.29 -1.65 -56.70
C ILE A 502 -12.10 -2.34 -56.03
N LYS A 503 -10.94 -2.38 -56.70
CA LYS A 503 -9.71 -2.94 -56.12
C LYS A 503 -9.24 -2.13 -54.90
N SER A 504 -9.17 -0.80 -55.02
CA SER A 504 -8.73 0.06 -53.91
C SER A 504 -9.67 0.02 -52.73
N MET A 505 -10.99 0.08 -52.95
CA MET A 505 -11.98 0.05 -51.86
C MET A 505 -12.08 -1.34 -51.21
N GLY A 506 -11.91 -2.42 -51.99
CA GLY A 506 -11.78 -3.77 -51.45
C GLY A 506 -10.58 -3.88 -50.50
N TYR A 507 -9.40 -3.47 -50.96
CA TYR A 507 -8.18 -3.45 -50.16
C TYR A 507 -8.33 -2.66 -48.85
N VAL A 508 -8.84 -1.44 -48.92
CA VAL A 508 -9.04 -0.58 -47.72
C VAL A 508 -10.05 -1.18 -46.75
N SER A 509 -11.15 -1.74 -47.24
CA SER A 509 -12.19 -2.32 -46.38
C SER A 509 -11.71 -3.60 -45.69
N PHE A 510 -10.94 -4.43 -46.39
CA PHE A 510 -10.36 -5.63 -45.79
C PHE A 510 -9.29 -5.29 -44.76
N ILE A 511 -8.42 -4.31 -45.02
CA ILE A 511 -7.46 -3.85 -44.01
C ILE A 511 -8.17 -3.35 -42.76
N MET A 512 -9.21 -2.51 -42.89
CA MET A 512 -9.98 -2.05 -41.72
C MET A 512 -10.66 -3.20 -40.98
N PHE A 513 -11.16 -4.21 -41.69
CA PHE A 513 -11.76 -5.40 -41.07
C PHE A 513 -10.75 -6.22 -40.27
N PHE A 514 -9.54 -6.43 -40.80
CA PHE A 514 -8.49 -7.15 -40.08
C PHE A 514 -7.87 -6.34 -38.94
N GLU A 515 -7.71 -5.02 -39.10
CA GLU A 515 -7.30 -4.13 -38.02
C GLU A 515 -8.31 -4.19 -36.86
N PHE A 516 -9.60 -4.24 -37.16
CA PHE A 516 -10.63 -4.44 -36.13
C PHE A 516 -10.54 -5.79 -35.42
N ILE A 517 -10.28 -6.88 -36.15
CA ILE A 517 -10.05 -8.20 -35.54
C ILE A 517 -8.85 -8.14 -34.59
N VAL A 518 -7.76 -7.47 -34.99
CA VAL A 518 -6.58 -7.28 -34.14
C VAL A 518 -6.94 -6.47 -32.88
N LEU A 519 -7.71 -5.39 -33.02
CA LEU A 519 -8.19 -4.59 -31.88
C LEU A 519 -9.09 -5.37 -30.92
N LEU A 520 -9.99 -6.23 -31.43
CA LEU A 520 -10.82 -7.10 -30.57
C LEU A 520 -9.99 -8.13 -29.81
N ILE A 521 -8.99 -8.71 -30.47
CA ILE A 521 -8.10 -9.69 -29.83
C ILE A 521 -7.17 -8.99 -28.83
N ASP A 522 -6.82 -7.72 -29.04
CA ASP A 522 -5.94 -6.95 -28.17
C ASP A 522 -6.43 -6.92 -26.71
N GLY A 523 -7.74 -6.71 -26.51
CA GLY A 523 -8.35 -6.73 -25.18
C GLY A 523 -8.20 -8.09 -24.47
N TRP A 524 -8.37 -9.19 -25.21
CA TRP A 524 -8.15 -10.54 -24.68
C TRP A 524 -6.68 -10.82 -24.40
N LEU A 525 -5.79 -10.32 -25.27
CA LEU A 525 -4.35 -10.44 -25.14
C LEU A 525 -3.87 -9.76 -23.84
N HIS A 526 -4.34 -8.53 -23.57
CA HIS A 526 -3.97 -7.75 -22.40
C HIS A 526 -4.30 -8.46 -21.08
N HIS A 527 -5.47 -9.11 -21.01
CA HIS A 527 -5.88 -9.88 -19.83
C HIS A 527 -5.05 -11.16 -19.64
N LEU A 528 -4.65 -11.83 -20.71
CA LEU A 528 -3.78 -13.02 -20.61
C LEU A 528 -2.34 -12.67 -20.21
N THR A 529 -1.81 -11.56 -20.70
CA THR A 529 -0.41 -11.19 -20.53
C THR A 529 -0.13 -10.35 -19.28
N HIS A 530 -1.15 -10.10 -18.44
CA HIS A 530 -1.04 -9.34 -17.17
C HIS A 530 -0.35 -7.97 -17.35
N GLY A 531 -0.58 -7.31 -18.49
CA GLY A 531 0.01 -5.99 -18.78
C GLY A 531 1.48 -5.96 -19.22
N SER A 532 2.18 -7.09 -19.36
CA SER A 532 3.58 -7.08 -19.82
C SER A 532 3.71 -6.59 -21.29
N PRO A 533 4.37 -5.44 -21.55
CA PRO A 533 4.40 -4.83 -22.90
C PRO A 533 5.05 -5.72 -23.96
N VAL A 534 6.07 -6.50 -23.58
CA VAL A 534 6.82 -7.38 -24.50
C VAL A 534 5.97 -8.58 -24.93
N LEU A 535 5.20 -9.16 -24.02
CA LEU A 535 4.34 -10.31 -24.31
C LEU A 535 3.14 -9.89 -25.17
N ILE A 536 2.58 -8.70 -24.91
CA ILE A 536 1.53 -8.09 -25.75
C ILE A 536 2.06 -7.89 -27.18
N LEU A 537 3.24 -7.30 -27.32
CA LEU A 537 3.85 -7.07 -28.64
C LEU A 537 4.11 -8.39 -29.38
N LEU A 538 4.64 -9.41 -28.70
CA LEU A 538 4.92 -10.70 -29.30
C LEU A 538 3.62 -11.41 -29.75
N GLY A 539 2.58 -11.38 -28.93
CA GLY A 539 1.26 -11.92 -29.29
C GLY A 539 0.66 -11.20 -30.50
N LYS A 540 0.75 -9.87 -30.56
CA LYS A 540 0.32 -9.08 -31.73
C LYS A 540 1.07 -9.48 -33.01
N VAL A 541 2.39 -9.66 -32.93
CA VAL A 541 3.21 -10.08 -34.08
C VAL A 541 2.79 -11.46 -34.61
N VAL A 542 2.51 -12.41 -33.71
CA VAL A 542 2.03 -13.75 -34.09
C VAL A 542 0.67 -13.69 -34.79
N ILE A 543 -0.26 -12.91 -34.24
CA ILE A 543 -1.60 -12.72 -34.82
C ILE A 543 -1.51 -12.08 -36.21
N ILE A 544 -0.76 -10.97 -36.34
CA ILE A 544 -0.57 -10.27 -37.62
C ILE A 544 0.08 -11.19 -38.65
N SER A 545 1.07 -11.98 -38.26
CA SER A 545 1.73 -12.95 -39.14
C SER A 545 0.77 -13.99 -39.70
N GLY A 546 -0.20 -14.46 -38.90
CA GLY A 546 -1.25 -15.39 -39.34
C GLY A 546 -2.36 -14.72 -40.17
N LEU A 547 -2.76 -13.50 -39.82
CA LEU A 547 -3.79 -12.75 -40.53
C LEU A 547 -3.33 -12.29 -41.92
N PHE A 548 -2.04 -11.95 -42.10
CA PHE A 548 -1.51 -11.43 -43.35
C PHE A 548 -1.75 -12.34 -44.59
N PRO A 549 -1.43 -13.66 -44.55
CA PRO A 549 -1.72 -14.55 -45.68
C PRO A 549 -3.23 -14.76 -45.88
N LEU A 550 -4.01 -14.77 -44.79
CA LEU A 550 -5.47 -14.91 -44.85
C LEU A 550 -6.12 -13.70 -45.54
N HIS A 551 -5.67 -12.49 -45.20
CA HIS A 551 -6.14 -11.24 -45.81
C HIS A 551 -6.00 -11.28 -47.33
N HIS A 552 -4.81 -11.61 -47.82
CA HIS A 552 -4.54 -11.58 -49.25
C HIS A 552 -5.33 -12.66 -50.02
N TRP A 553 -5.61 -13.80 -49.39
CA TRP A 553 -6.44 -14.86 -49.97
C TRP A 553 -7.92 -14.44 -50.08
N ILE A 554 -8.49 -13.86 -49.02
CA ILE A 554 -9.89 -13.39 -49.01
C ILE A 554 -10.06 -12.21 -49.97
N GLU A 555 -9.16 -11.24 -49.96
CA GLU A 555 -9.19 -10.07 -50.84
C GLU A 555 -9.23 -10.50 -52.32
N LYS A 556 -8.29 -11.35 -52.74
CA LYS A 556 -8.25 -11.86 -54.12
C LYS A 556 -9.53 -12.59 -54.50
N THR A 557 -10.06 -13.40 -53.60
CA THR A 557 -11.27 -14.20 -53.85
C THR A 557 -12.50 -13.31 -54.02
N VAL A 558 -12.70 -12.35 -53.10
CA VAL A 558 -13.85 -11.45 -53.12
C VAL A 558 -13.76 -10.44 -54.26
N VAL A 559 -12.60 -9.83 -54.50
CA VAL A 559 -12.41 -8.90 -55.63
C VAL A 559 -12.63 -9.62 -56.97
N ASN A 560 -12.14 -10.84 -57.14
CA ASN A 560 -12.39 -11.63 -58.34
C ASN A 560 -13.88 -11.99 -58.50
N MET A 561 -14.59 -12.27 -57.40
CA MET A 561 -16.03 -12.52 -57.40
C MET A 561 -16.83 -11.25 -57.78
N LEU A 562 -16.46 -10.08 -57.27
CA LEU A 562 -17.12 -8.80 -57.59
C LEU A 562 -16.91 -8.39 -59.06
N LEU A 563 -15.75 -8.73 -59.64
CA LEU A 563 -15.45 -8.46 -61.06
C LEU A 563 -16.14 -9.44 -62.02
N LYS A 564 -16.36 -10.69 -61.60
CA LYS A 564 -17.13 -11.69 -62.36
C LYS A 564 -18.62 -11.60 -62.00
N LYS A 565 -19.33 -10.64 -62.60
CA LYS A 565 -20.78 -10.35 -62.42
C LYS A 565 -21.74 -11.56 -62.35
N LYS A 566 -21.36 -12.75 -62.85
CA LYS A 566 -22.19 -13.95 -62.97
C LYS A 566 -22.41 -14.71 -61.64
N ASP A 567 -21.51 -14.56 -60.67
CA ASP A 567 -21.54 -15.34 -59.41
C ASP A 567 -22.23 -14.59 -58.25
N LEU A 568 -22.36 -13.26 -58.35
CA LEU A 568 -22.97 -12.43 -57.31
C LEU A 568 -24.50 -12.64 -57.19
N THR A 569 -25.17 -12.91 -58.32
CA THR A 569 -26.61 -13.24 -58.37
C THR A 569 -26.93 -14.58 -57.70
N TRP A 570 -26.00 -15.55 -57.75
CA TRP A 570 -26.15 -16.85 -57.09
C TRP A 570 -26.01 -16.73 -55.57
N PHE A 571 -25.03 -15.96 -55.09
CA PHE A 571 -24.82 -15.67 -53.67
C PHE A 571 -26.03 -14.94 -53.05
N TRP A 572 -26.60 -13.94 -53.76
CA TRP A 572 -27.81 -13.24 -53.31
C TRP A 572 -29.05 -14.13 -53.23
N HIS A 573 -29.22 -15.07 -54.18
CA HIS A 573 -30.30 -16.06 -54.14
C HIS A 573 -30.18 -17.03 -52.95
N GLN A 574 -28.96 -17.43 -52.57
CA GLN A 574 -28.71 -18.25 -51.39
C GLN A 574 -28.91 -17.48 -50.09
N PHE A 575 -28.44 -16.24 -50.01
CA PHE A 575 -28.61 -15.37 -48.84
C PHE A 575 -30.09 -15.03 -48.59
N LEU A 576 -30.87 -14.74 -49.64
CA LEU A 576 -32.33 -14.57 -49.55
C LEU A 576 -33.06 -15.85 -49.12
N ARG A 577 -32.57 -17.02 -49.54
CA ARG A 577 -33.10 -18.34 -49.10
C ARG A 577 -32.91 -18.54 -47.60
N ILE A 578 -31.74 -18.18 -47.07
CA ILE A 578 -31.43 -18.29 -45.63
C ILE A 578 -32.29 -17.33 -44.79
N ILE A 579 -32.56 -16.12 -45.29
CA ILE A 579 -33.44 -15.15 -44.62
C ILE A 579 -34.92 -15.58 -44.69
N HIS A 580 -35.36 -16.25 -45.77
CA HIS A 580 -36.73 -16.77 -45.87
C HIS A 580 -36.99 -18.03 -45.03
N ILE A 581 -35.97 -18.83 -44.71
CA ILE A 581 -36.12 -20.06 -43.91
C ILE A 581 -36.47 -19.76 -42.44
N LYS A 582 -36.27 -18.54 -41.93
CA LYS A 582 -36.62 -18.15 -40.56
C LYS A 582 -38.06 -17.63 -40.35
N LYS A 583 -38.90 -17.57 -41.39
CA LYS A 583 -40.31 -17.16 -41.25
C LYS A 583 -41.30 -18.34 -41.09
N GLY A 584 -40.80 -19.58 -40.95
CA GLY A 584 -41.64 -20.78 -41.01
C GLY A 584 -41.49 -21.75 -39.83
N THR A 585 -41.36 -21.29 -38.59
CA THR A 585 -41.63 -22.12 -37.40
C THR A 585 -42.10 -21.22 -36.25
N THR A 586 -43.32 -20.71 -36.36
CA THR A 586 -44.12 -20.30 -35.20
C THR A 586 -44.68 -21.57 -34.57
N GLY A 587 -44.14 -21.98 -33.43
CA GLY A 587 -44.57 -23.16 -32.69
C GLY A 587 -44.42 -22.96 -31.19
N THR A 588 -45.58 -22.81 -30.53
CA THR A 588 -45.87 -23.02 -29.11
C THR A 588 -45.28 -22.04 -28.09
N ALA A 589 -46.15 -21.12 -27.66
CA ALA A 589 -46.09 -20.43 -26.38
C ALA A 589 -46.13 -21.44 -25.22
N VAL A 590 -45.30 -21.19 -24.20
CA VAL A 590 -45.44 -21.77 -22.85
C VAL A 590 -45.95 -20.64 -21.95
N PRO A 591 -47.04 -20.83 -21.20
CA PRO A 591 -47.54 -19.80 -20.29
C PRO A 591 -46.66 -19.76 -19.03
N PHE A 592 -46.31 -18.55 -18.62
CA PHE A 592 -45.80 -18.28 -17.28
C PHE A 592 -46.92 -18.51 -16.27
N ASP A 593 -46.67 -19.38 -15.29
CA ASP A 593 -47.44 -19.43 -14.05
C ASP A 593 -46.46 -19.62 -12.88
N LYS A 594 -46.57 -18.67 -11.93
CA LYS A 594 -45.89 -18.50 -10.62
C LYS A 594 -44.42 -18.05 -10.56
#